data_AF-A0A2A4WSD9-F1
#
_entry.id   AF-A0A2A4WSD9-F1
#
_cell.length_a   1.000
_cell.length_b   1.000
_cell.length_c   1.000
_cell.angle_alpha   90.00
_cell.angle_beta   90.00
_cell.angle_gamma   90.00
#
_symmetry.space_group_name_H-M   'P 1'
#
loop_
_entity.id
_entity.type
_entity.pdbx_description
1 polymer ?
#
loop_
_entity_poly.entity_id
_entity_poly.type
_entity_poly.pdbx_seq_one_letter_code
_entity_poly.pdbx_strand_id
1 'polypeptide(L)'
;MTLFKTALLVVSLFLSITHLSAEGNHSHDFPKEIMAFHHVMAPLWHMDEGAERTNLSCDTTDKMLSLTKDIADSENLANAVTEMKKTCTDKKANIQADFKKVHDAFHKVSDKTKK
;
A
#
# COMPACT_ATOMS: atom_id res chain seq x y z
N MET A 1 46.12 -3.74 43.03
CA MET A 1 44.89 -2.91 43.04
C MET A 1 44.99 -1.89 41.91
N THR A 2 44.10 -1.98 40.91
CA THR A 2 43.66 -1.02 39.85
C THR A 2 43.41 -1.82 38.56
N LEU A 3 42.21 -2.37 38.30
CA LEU A 3 41.04 -1.74 37.66
C LEU A 3 41.39 -0.93 36.41
N PHE A 4 41.06 -1.44 35.21
CA PHE A 4 40.45 -0.66 34.14
C PHE A 4 39.58 -1.56 33.27
N LYS A 5 38.26 -1.35 33.41
CA LYS A 5 37.19 -1.84 32.55
C LYS A 5 37.31 -1.13 31.20
N THR A 6 37.34 -1.86 30.09
CA THR A 6 37.15 -1.28 28.76
C THR A 6 35.82 -1.78 28.22
N ALA A 7 34.79 -0.94 28.36
CA ALA A 7 33.51 -1.14 27.71
C ALA A 7 33.68 -0.79 26.22
N LEU A 8 33.49 -1.77 25.34
CA LEU A 8 33.45 -1.54 23.89
C LEU A 8 32.02 -1.15 23.50
N LEU A 9 31.84 0.10 23.13
CA LEU A 9 30.58 0.69 22.73
C LEU A 9 30.36 0.38 21.24
N VAL A 10 29.48 -0.57 20.92
CA VAL A 10 29.10 -0.89 19.54
C VAL A 10 28.12 0.17 19.07
N VAL A 11 28.57 1.06 18.18
CA VAL A 11 27.74 2.08 17.53
C VAL A 11 26.89 1.39 16.46
N SER A 12 25.60 1.20 16.76
CA SER A 12 24.61 0.78 15.77
C SER A 12 24.36 1.91 14.77
N LEU A 13 24.90 1.76 13.56
CA LEU A 13 24.63 2.65 12.43
C LEU A 13 23.22 2.34 11.90
N PHE A 14 22.23 3.11 12.35
CA PHE A 14 20.89 3.09 11.75
C PHE A 14 20.97 3.73 10.36
N LEU A 15 21.03 2.89 9.33
CA LEU A 15 20.85 3.31 7.95
C LEU A 15 19.36 3.61 7.76
N SER A 16 18.98 4.88 7.87
CA SER A 16 17.63 5.33 7.51
C SER A 16 17.47 5.22 5.99
N ILE A 17 16.82 4.15 5.54
CA ILE A 17 16.35 4.04 4.16
C ILE A 17 15.22 5.05 4.00
N THR A 18 15.52 6.22 3.44
CA THR A 18 14.49 7.12 2.93
C THR A 18 13.89 6.48 1.69
N HIS A 19 12.66 5.96 1.80
CA HIS A 19 11.86 5.59 0.65
C HIS A 19 11.57 6.85 -0.17
N LEU A 20 12.36 7.08 -1.22
CA LEU A 20 12.05 8.08 -2.22
C LEU A 20 10.94 7.50 -3.09
N SER A 21 9.69 7.77 -2.73
CA SER A 21 8.54 7.47 -3.57
C SER A 21 8.67 8.30 -4.84
N ALA A 22 9.06 7.67 -5.96
CA ALA A 22 9.01 8.28 -7.27
C ALA A 22 7.55 8.32 -7.73
N GLU A 23 6.73 9.15 -7.08
CA GLU A 23 5.43 9.54 -7.61
C GLU A 23 5.70 10.40 -8.84
N GLY A 24 5.48 9.85 -10.03
CA GLY A 24 5.38 10.65 -11.25
C GLY A 24 4.34 11.75 -11.05
N ASN A 25 4.56 12.93 -11.62
CA ASN A 25 3.71 14.12 -11.51
C ASN A 25 2.29 13.88 -12.08
N HIS A 26 1.45 13.15 -11.35
CA HIS A 26 0.04 12.91 -11.67
C HIS A 26 -0.80 13.49 -10.53
N SER A 27 -1.04 14.81 -10.58
CA SER A 27 -1.94 15.46 -9.63
C SER A 27 -3.38 15.09 -9.99
N HIS A 28 -3.98 14.20 -9.21
CA HIS A 28 -5.43 14.00 -9.24
C HIS A 28 -6.11 14.97 -8.27
N ASP A 29 -7.11 15.72 -8.74
CA ASP A 29 -7.96 16.56 -7.89
C ASP A 29 -9.14 15.73 -7.36
N PHE A 30 -8.83 14.71 -6.57
CA PHE A 30 -9.86 13.91 -5.91
C PHE A 30 -10.21 14.46 -4.52
N PRO A 31 -11.40 14.15 -3.98
CA PRO A 31 -11.66 14.31 -2.55
C PRO A 31 -10.58 13.64 -1.69
N LYS A 32 -10.34 14.18 -0.51
CA LYS A 32 -9.27 13.78 0.40
C LYS A 32 -9.27 12.27 0.70
N GLU A 33 -10.45 11.67 0.83
CA GLU A 33 -10.65 10.27 1.17
C GLU A 33 -10.23 9.36 0.02
N ILE A 34 -10.54 9.76 -1.22
CA ILE A 34 -10.07 9.09 -2.44
C ILE A 34 -8.55 9.22 -2.57
N MET A 35 -8.00 10.42 -2.32
CA MET A 35 -6.55 10.64 -2.34
C MET A 35 -5.82 9.77 -1.30
N ALA A 36 -6.40 9.59 -0.12
CA ALA A 36 -5.80 8.74 0.91
C ALA A 36 -5.70 7.28 0.47
N PHE A 37 -6.73 6.75 -0.21
CA PHE A 37 -6.66 5.42 -0.81
C PHE A 37 -5.66 5.36 -1.97
N HIS A 38 -5.68 6.37 -2.84
CA HIS A 38 -4.75 6.49 -3.97
C HIS A 38 -3.28 6.43 -3.53
N HIS A 39 -2.88 7.18 -2.50
CA HIS A 39 -1.48 7.18 -2.02
C HIS A 39 -1.00 5.81 -1.52
N VAL A 40 -1.90 4.92 -1.10
CA VAL A 40 -1.54 3.54 -0.72
C VAL A 40 -1.49 2.65 -1.96
N MET A 41 -2.50 2.73 -2.83
CA MET A 41 -2.65 1.82 -3.96
C MET A 41 -1.70 2.14 -5.13
N ALA A 42 -1.53 3.41 -5.47
CA ALA A 42 -0.88 3.84 -6.71
C ALA A 42 0.61 3.44 -6.79
N PRO A 43 1.44 3.62 -5.73
CA PRO A 43 2.83 3.17 -5.79
C PRO A 43 2.93 1.67 -6.09
N LEU A 44 2.08 0.86 -5.45
CA LEU A 44 2.04 -0.60 -5.63
C LEU A 44 1.57 -0.99 -7.04
N TRP A 45 0.59 -0.26 -7.58
CA TRP A 45 0.06 -0.50 -8.93
C TRP A 45 1.10 -0.20 -10.02
N HIS A 46 1.91 0.84 -9.80
CA HIS A 46 2.96 1.26 -10.72
C HIS A 46 4.28 0.50 -10.57
N MET A 47 4.39 -0.42 -9.60
CA MET A 47 5.50 -1.37 -9.55
C MET A 47 5.37 -2.45 -10.63
N ASP A 48 6.51 -2.94 -11.10
CA ASP A 48 6.58 -4.13 -11.93
C ASP A 48 5.88 -5.31 -11.24
N GLU A 49 5.17 -6.12 -12.03
CA GLU A 49 4.54 -7.33 -11.51
C GLU A 49 5.59 -8.33 -11.04
N GLY A 50 5.44 -8.81 -9.81
CA GLY A 50 6.41 -9.73 -9.21
C GLY A 50 6.12 -10.03 -7.74
N ALA A 51 6.99 -10.85 -7.15
CA ALA A 51 6.86 -11.26 -5.75
C ALA A 51 6.86 -10.06 -4.77
N GLU A 52 7.68 -9.05 -5.04
CA GLU A 52 7.74 -7.84 -4.21
C GLU A 52 6.41 -7.08 -4.22
N ARG A 53 5.87 -6.78 -5.40
CA ARG A 53 4.55 -6.15 -5.53
C ARG A 53 3.45 -6.97 -4.87
N THR A 54 3.45 -8.29 -5.05
CA THR A 54 2.49 -9.19 -4.39
C THR A 54 2.57 -9.06 -2.87
N ASN A 55 3.76 -9.16 -2.29
CA ASN A 55 3.94 -9.10 -0.83
C ASN A 55 3.48 -7.75 -0.26
N LEU A 56 3.95 -6.64 -0.84
CA LEU A 56 3.58 -5.30 -0.37
C LEU A 56 2.10 -4.99 -0.55
N SER A 57 1.48 -5.48 -1.62
CA SER A 57 0.03 -5.34 -1.84
C SER A 57 -0.76 -6.13 -0.80
N CYS A 58 -0.29 -7.32 -0.42
CA CYS A 58 -0.91 -8.11 0.63
C CYS A 58 -0.79 -7.44 2.01
N ASP A 59 0.40 -6.93 2.34
CA ASP A 59 0.67 -6.23 3.60
C ASP A 59 -0.18 -4.96 3.80
N THR A 60 -0.67 -4.37 2.72
CA THR A 60 -1.45 -3.12 2.74
C THR A 60 -2.97 -3.33 2.68
N THR A 61 -3.46 -4.56 2.47
CA THR A 61 -4.90 -4.87 2.36
C THR A 61 -5.74 -4.35 3.52
N ASP A 62 -5.25 -4.48 4.76
CA ASP A 62 -5.95 -3.97 5.95
C ASP A 62 -6.06 -2.45 5.96
N LYS A 63 -4.99 -1.76 5.53
CA LYS A 63 -5.00 -0.31 5.42
C LYS A 63 -5.96 0.14 4.32
N MET A 64 -5.90 -0.49 3.15
CA MET A 64 -6.82 -0.20 2.04
C MET A 64 -8.28 -0.39 2.47
N LEU A 65 -8.61 -1.51 3.13
CA LEU A 65 -9.97 -1.80 3.60
C LEU A 65 -10.44 -0.82 4.67
N SER A 66 -9.54 -0.35 5.54
CA SER A 66 -9.90 0.69 6.51
C SER A 66 -10.26 2.00 5.81
N LEU A 67 -9.54 2.38 4.75
CA LEU A 67 -9.73 3.64 4.04
C LEU A 67 -11.04 3.66 3.22
N THR A 68 -11.55 2.51 2.77
CA THR A 68 -12.81 2.49 2.02
C THR A 68 -13.99 3.00 2.86
N LYS A 69 -13.94 2.88 4.18
CA LYS A 69 -15.03 3.31 5.09
C LYS A 69 -15.32 4.81 5.03
N ASP A 70 -14.32 5.60 4.68
CA ASP A 70 -14.44 7.06 4.59
C ASP A 70 -14.88 7.51 3.17
N ILE A 71 -14.90 6.58 2.21
CA ILE A 71 -15.23 6.87 0.82
C ILE A 71 -16.72 6.56 0.58
N ALA A 72 -17.47 7.54 0.06
CA ALA A 72 -18.86 7.35 -0.35
C ALA A 72 -19.00 6.36 -1.52
N ASP A 73 -20.06 5.56 -1.52
CA ASP A 73 -20.40 4.57 -2.56
C ASP A 73 -19.25 3.58 -2.88
N SER A 74 -18.51 3.17 -1.85
CA SER A 74 -17.27 2.39 -1.96
C SER A 74 -17.45 0.88 -1.72
N GLU A 75 -18.68 0.36 -1.65
CA GLU A 75 -18.95 -1.04 -1.31
C GLU A 75 -18.25 -2.01 -2.27
N ASN A 76 -18.25 -1.68 -3.56
CA ASN A 76 -17.55 -2.49 -4.57
C ASN A 76 -16.03 -2.45 -4.41
N LEU A 77 -15.48 -1.32 -3.97
CA LEU A 77 -14.05 -1.18 -3.67
C LEU A 77 -13.68 -2.01 -2.43
N ALA A 78 -14.47 -1.90 -1.35
CA ALA A 78 -14.28 -2.68 -0.13
C ALA A 78 -14.35 -4.19 -0.38
N ASN A 79 -15.31 -4.64 -1.21
CA ASN A 79 -15.44 -6.04 -1.61
C ASN A 79 -14.22 -6.52 -2.40
N ALA A 80 -13.74 -5.73 -3.37
CA ALA A 80 -12.55 -6.08 -4.14
C ALA A 80 -11.30 -6.22 -3.25
N VAL A 81 -11.10 -5.30 -2.29
CA VAL A 81 -9.99 -5.40 -1.33
C VAL A 81 -10.13 -6.63 -0.42
N THR A 82 -11.36 -6.95 -0.01
CA THR A 82 -11.64 -8.13 0.81
C THR A 82 -11.32 -9.43 0.08
N GLU A 83 -11.66 -9.53 -1.20
CA GLU A 83 -11.30 -10.70 -2.01
C GLU A 83 -9.79 -10.80 -2.22
N MET A 84 -9.11 -9.69 -2.54
CA MET A 84 -7.64 -9.67 -2.63
C MET A 84 -6.98 -10.13 -1.31
N LYS A 85 -7.50 -9.68 -0.17
CA LYS A 85 -7.02 -10.11 1.16
C LYS A 85 -7.18 -11.61 1.38
N LYS A 86 -8.27 -12.23 0.92
CA LYS A 86 -8.44 -13.70 1.02
C LYS A 86 -7.37 -14.42 0.20
N THR A 87 -7.09 -13.95 -1.02
CA THR A 87 -6.05 -14.51 -1.89
C THR A 87 -4.66 -14.39 -1.24
N CYS A 88 -4.39 -13.31 -0.52
CA CYS A 88 -3.13 -13.09 0.20
C CYS A 88 -2.82 -14.10 1.32
N THR A 89 -3.80 -14.92 1.74
CA THR A 89 -3.55 -15.95 2.77
C THR A 89 -2.68 -17.10 2.25
N ASP A 90 -2.57 -17.28 0.94
CA ASP A 90 -1.65 -18.22 0.30
C ASP A 90 -0.42 -17.47 -0.23
N LYS A 91 0.75 -17.74 0.37
CA LYS A 91 2.04 -17.14 0.00
C LYS A 91 2.50 -17.46 -1.44
N LYS A 92 1.85 -18.40 -2.13
CA LYS A 92 2.12 -18.73 -3.54
C LYS A 92 1.09 -18.15 -4.50
N ALA A 93 0.05 -17.48 -4.01
CA ALA A 93 -1.01 -16.98 -4.87
C ALA A 93 -0.56 -15.78 -5.70
N ASN A 94 -0.92 -15.80 -6.98
CA ASN A 94 -0.80 -14.64 -7.84
C ASN A 94 -2.03 -13.73 -7.61
N ILE A 95 -1.81 -12.57 -6.98
CA ILE A 95 -2.88 -11.61 -6.68
C ILE A 95 -3.17 -10.63 -7.83
N GLN A 96 -2.43 -10.63 -8.94
CA GLN A 96 -2.49 -9.53 -9.92
C GLN A 96 -3.90 -9.36 -10.52
N ALA A 97 -4.62 -10.47 -10.72
CA ALA A 97 -6.01 -10.43 -11.16
C ALA A 97 -6.93 -9.75 -10.12
N ASP A 98 -6.71 -9.98 -8.83
CA ASP A 98 -7.49 -9.35 -7.76
C ASP A 98 -7.06 -7.90 -7.54
N PHE A 99 -5.77 -7.59 -7.65
CA PHE A 99 -5.27 -6.24 -7.55
C PHE A 99 -5.80 -5.36 -8.71
N LYS A 100 -5.90 -5.93 -9.93
CA LYS A 100 -6.59 -5.27 -11.03
C LYS A 100 -8.07 -4.97 -10.70
N LYS A 101 -8.79 -5.88 -10.05
CA LYS A 101 -10.19 -5.62 -9.63
C LYS A 101 -10.27 -4.47 -8.63
N VAL A 102 -9.32 -4.38 -7.69
CA VAL A 102 -9.21 -3.24 -6.76
C VAL A 102 -8.99 -1.93 -7.53
N HIS A 103 -8.04 -1.92 -8.47
CA HIS A 103 -7.75 -0.76 -9.31
C HIS A 103 -8.96 -0.32 -10.15
N ASP A 104 -9.64 -1.26 -10.82
CA ASP A 104 -10.83 -0.97 -11.62
C ASP A 104 -11.98 -0.45 -10.74
N ALA A 105 -12.15 -0.99 -9.52
CA ALA A 105 -13.16 -0.51 -8.57
C ALA A 105 -12.81 0.90 -8.05
N PHE A 106 -11.54 1.19 -7.81
CA PHE A 106 -11.07 2.52 -7.44
C PHE A 106 -11.40 3.55 -8.53
N HIS A 107 -11.18 3.21 -9.81
CA HIS A 107 -11.58 4.08 -10.92
C HIS A 107 -13.08 4.36 -10.95
N LYS A 108 -13.91 3.33 -10.78
CA LYS A 108 -15.38 3.52 -10.75
C LYS A 108 -15.85 4.48 -9.65
N VAL A 109 -15.18 4.50 -8.50
CA VAL A 109 -15.55 5.40 -7.41
C VAL A 109 -14.94 6.79 -7.62
N SER A 110 -13.68 6.87 -8.01
CA SER A 110 -12.99 8.16 -8.27
C SER A 110 -13.55 8.92 -9.47
N ASP A 111 -14.02 8.24 -10.51
CA ASP A 111 -14.64 8.91 -11.67
C ASP A 111 -15.97 9.57 -11.33
N LYS A 112 -16.73 9.02 -10.38
CA LYS A 112 -17.98 9.63 -9.89
C LYS A 112 -17.73 10.87 -9.02
N THR A 113 -16.53 10.99 -8.44
CA THR A 113 -16.19 12.08 -7.53
C THR A 113 -15.45 13.23 -8.23
N LYS A 114 -15.04 13.04 -9.49
CA LYS A 114 -14.58 14.12 -10.36
C LYS A 114 -15.75 15.09 -10.61
N LYS A 115 -15.53 16.36 -10.28
CA LYS A 115 -16.46 17.45 -10.59
C LYS A 115 -16.25 17.97 -12.01
#